data_AF-A0AAJ0HXH9-F1
#
_entry.id   AF-A0AAJ0HXH9-F1
#
_cell.length_a   1.000
_cell.length_b   1.000
_cell.length_c   1.000
_cell.angle_alpha   90.00
_cell.angle_beta   90.00
_cell.angle_gamma   90.00
#
_symmetry.space_group_name_H-M   'P 1'
#
loop_
_entity.id
_entity.type
_entity.pdbx_description
1 polymer ?
#
loop_
_entity_poly.entity_id
_entity_poly.type
_entity_poly.pdbx_seq_one_letter_code
_entity_poly.pdbx_strand_id
1 'polypeptide(L)'
;MSMVMKVSFRDALSGRPQLAILKMYDRRVSPSLRRTYNPAYGDDAESAWREYVRDGKAPALFAFLREKRRREDEEGEFVDTDSETDPGSGEDDDDDDDKDEGAGVVLGRGRRKRPPRTADEMREKKGKREVIMQWKALQLFECETRAYATLSHLQGRYVPRLLAQVYLAVEETLPDLRDDDDDDDDDDGPAHRRDYFEVRGVLLEYVDGFNLADLGRTEVPEHRWHGIVRPWMRPDASTTQRLAGFTSIFKPTKFF
;
A
#
# COMPACT_ATOMS: atom_id res chain seq x y z
N MET A 1 1.58 -0.18 4.72
CA MET A 1 0.84 -1.16 5.52
C MET A 1 -0.61 -0.71 5.68
N SER A 2 -1.53 -1.63 5.45
CA SER A 2 -2.98 -1.50 5.65
C SER A 2 -3.38 -1.54 7.13
N MET A 3 -4.57 -1.06 7.46
CA MET A 3 -5.19 -1.30 8.77
C MET A 3 -5.66 -2.76 8.86
N VAL A 4 -5.42 -3.41 9.99
CA VAL A 4 -5.76 -4.82 10.21
C VAL A 4 -6.58 -4.93 11.50
N MET A 5 -7.75 -5.56 11.42
CA MET A 5 -8.67 -5.72 12.53
C MET A 5 -9.09 -7.19 12.66
N LYS A 6 -9.21 -7.68 13.89
CA LYS A 6 -9.88 -8.95 14.17
C LYS A 6 -11.38 -8.69 14.28
N VAL A 7 -12.17 -9.38 13.47
CA VAL A 7 -13.63 -9.21 13.42
C VAL A 7 -14.33 -10.54 13.69
N SER A 8 -15.55 -10.47 14.24
CA SER A 8 -16.44 -11.61 14.40
C SER A 8 -17.76 -11.34 13.69
N PHE A 9 -18.23 -12.29 12.89
CA PHE A 9 -19.52 -12.23 12.23
C PHE A 9 -20.23 -13.58 12.31
N ARG A 10 -21.51 -13.64 11.93
CA ARG A 10 -22.26 -14.90 11.85
C ARG A 10 -22.26 -15.38 10.42
N ASP A 11 -21.85 -16.62 10.20
CA ASP A 11 -21.97 -17.26 8.91
C ASP A 11 -23.46 -17.40 8.54
N ALA A 12 -23.84 -16.94 7.35
CA ALA A 12 -25.25 -16.84 6.96
C ALA A 12 -25.92 -18.22 6.83
N LEU A 13 -25.15 -19.26 6.52
CA LEU A 13 -25.66 -20.62 6.31
C LEU A 13 -25.77 -21.40 7.62
N SER A 14 -24.74 -21.34 8.46
CA SER A 14 -24.67 -22.13 9.70
C SER A 14 -25.13 -21.36 10.95
N GLY A 15 -25.24 -20.03 10.88
CA GLY A 15 -25.54 -19.14 12.01
C GLY A 15 -24.42 -19.08 13.07
N ARG A 16 -23.32 -19.81 12.87
CA ARG A 16 -22.23 -19.92 13.84
C ARG A 16 -21.37 -18.66 13.80
N PRO A 17 -20.86 -18.20 14.97
CA PRO A 17 -19.90 -17.12 15.00
C PRO A 17 -18.60 -17.59 14.33
N GLN A 18 -18.09 -16.78 13.42
CA GLN A 18 -16.83 -16.97 12.74
C GLN A 18 -15.91 -15.79 13.03
N LEU A 19 -14.65 -16.09 13.31
CA LEU A 19 -13.58 -15.09 13.44
C LEU A 19 -12.88 -14.91 12.09
N ALA A 20 -12.56 -13.65 11.78
CA ALA A 20 -11.81 -13.29 10.58
C ALA A 20 -10.88 -12.12 10.86
N ILE A 21 -10.00 -11.87 9.90
CA ILE A 21 -9.16 -10.69 9.83
C ILE A 21 -9.69 -9.79 8.71
N LEU A 22 -10.06 -8.57 9.05
CA LEU A 22 -10.41 -7.53 8.08
C LEU A 22 -9.19 -6.64 7.85
N LYS A 23 -8.74 -6.59 6.60
CA LYS A 23 -7.60 -5.76 6.18
C LYS A 23 -8.11 -4.68 5.23
N MET A 24 -7.98 -3.42 5.62
CA MET A 24 -8.48 -2.25 4.87
C MET A 24 -7.33 -1.43 4.28
N TYR A 25 -7.47 -1.06 3.01
CA TYR A 25 -6.52 -0.22 2.26
C TYR A 25 -7.07 1.19 2.15
N ASP A 26 -7.01 1.90 3.27
CA ASP A 26 -7.48 3.27 3.39
C ASP A 26 -6.28 4.23 3.44
N ARG A 27 -6.20 5.18 2.49
CA ARG A 27 -5.14 6.19 2.46
C ARG A 27 -5.13 7.07 3.72
N ARG A 28 -6.27 7.26 4.39
CA ARG A 28 -6.42 8.16 5.54
C ARG A 28 -5.73 7.60 6.77
N VAL A 29 -5.79 6.28 6.94
CA VAL A 29 -5.29 5.60 8.15
C VAL A 29 -4.09 4.68 7.90
N SER A 30 -3.47 4.69 6.71
CA SER A 30 -2.31 3.86 6.41
C SER A 30 -1.00 4.44 6.98
N PRO A 31 -0.42 3.91 8.07
CA PRO A 31 0.70 4.57 8.73
C PRO A 31 1.98 4.54 7.88
N SER A 32 2.21 3.47 7.10
CA SER A 32 3.39 3.42 6.23
C SER A 32 3.28 4.39 5.07
N LEU A 33 2.12 4.47 4.40
CA LEU A 33 1.95 5.41 3.29
C LEU A 33 2.07 6.86 3.79
N ARG A 34 1.51 7.14 4.98
CA ARG A 34 1.64 8.45 5.62
C ARG A 34 3.07 8.79 5.96
N ARG A 35 3.84 7.87 6.55
CA ARG A 35 5.27 8.12 6.83
C ARG A 35 6.08 8.45 5.57
N THR A 36 5.76 7.84 4.43
CA THR A 36 6.49 8.08 3.17
C THR A 36 6.04 9.35 2.46
N TYR A 37 4.73 9.58 2.34
CA TYR A 37 4.20 10.59 1.41
C TYR A 37 3.63 11.83 2.10
N ASN A 38 3.09 11.70 3.31
CA ASN A 38 2.51 12.81 4.07
C ASN A 38 2.26 12.42 5.54
N PRO A 39 3.16 12.76 6.49
CA PRO A 39 3.07 12.26 7.86
C PRO A 39 1.89 12.83 8.65
N ALA A 40 1.37 14.01 8.26
CA ALA A 40 0.24 14.65 8.94
C ALA A 40 -1.05 14.52 8.12
N TYR A 41 -1.95 13.64 8.58
CA TYR A 41 -3.34 13.66 8.13
C TYR A 41 -4.13 14.67 8.96
N GLY A 42 -4.81 15.59 8.30
CA GLY A 42 -5.66 16.61 8.89
C GLY A 42 -6.77 17.01 7.92
N ASP A 43 -7.71 17.83 8.37
CA ASP A 43 -8.88 18.25 7.57
C ASP A 43 -8.49 18.96 6.27
N ASP A 44 -7.33 19.62 6.27
CA ASP A 44 -6.75 20.27 5.10
C ASP A 44 -6.24 19.26 4.05
N ALA A 45 -5.86 18.04 4.46
CA ALA A 45 -5.48 16.96 3.53
C ALA A 45 -6.69 16.43 2.77
N GLU A 46 -7.80 16.18 3.48
CA GLU A 46 -9.02 15.68 2.88
C GLU A 46 -9.66 16.74 1.97
N SER A 47 -9.62 18.01 2.40
CA SER A 47 -10.08 19.13 1.56
C SER A 47 -9.24 19.25 0.28
N ALA A 48 -7.90 19.21 0.39
CA ALA A 48 -7.02 19.26 -0.76
C ALA A 48 -7.23 18.08 -1.72
N TRP A 49 -7.48 16.87 -1.21
CA TRP A 49 -7.86 15.71 -2.01
C TRP A 49 -9.16 15.95 -2.78
N ARG A 50 -10.23 16.35 -2.08
CA ARG A 50 -11.56 16.58 -2.68
C ARG A 50 -11.49 17.62 -3.79
N GLU A 51 -10.79 18.72 -3.55
CA GLU A 51 -10.61 19.77 -4.55
C GLU A 51 -9.78 19.27 -5.75
N TYR A 52 -8.70 18.54 -5.51
CA TYR A 52 -7.87 17.98 -6.60
C TYR A 52 -8.66 16.99 -7.48
N VAL A 53 -9.58 16.23 -6.89
CA VAL A 53 -10.50 15.36 -7.63
C VAL A 53 -11.54 16.18 -8.39
N ARG A 54 -12.17 17.16 -7.73
CA ARG A 54 -13.18 18.06 -8.33
C ARG A 54 -12.62 18.84 -9.52
N ASP A 55 -11.37 19.27 -9.44
CA ASP A 55 -10.67 19.98 -10.53
C ASP A 55 -10.29 19.06 -11.71
N GLY A 56 -10.66 17.77 -11.69
CA GLY A 56 -10.37 16.81 -12.75
C GLY A 56 -8.91 16.38 -12.84
N LYS A 57 -8.07 16.76 -11.88
CA LYS A 57 -6.62 16.47 -11.89
C LYS A 57 -6.31 15.03 -11.48
N ALA A 58 -7.11 14.44 -10.59
CA ALA A 58 -6.91 13.06 -10.13
C ALA A 58 -6.97 12.03 -11.26
N PRO A 59 -7.98 12.02 -12.18
CA PRO A 59 -8.00 11.13 -13.33
C PRO A 59 -6.74 11.15 -14.18
N ALA A 60 -6.24 12.35 -14.53
CA ALA A 60 -5.02 12.49 -15.32
C ALA A 60 -3.80 11.88 -14.62
N LEU A 61 -3.66 12.14 -13.31
CA LEU A 61 -2.57 11.59 -12.52
C LEU A 61 -2.69 10.06 -12.35
N PHE A 62 -3.88 9.52 -12.16
CA PHE A 62 -4.11 8.07 -12.14
C PHE A 62 -3.74 7.41 -13.47
N ALA A 63 -4.11 8.03 -14.60
CA ALA A 63 -3.74 7.53 -15.93
C ALA A 63 -2.23 7.51 -16.11
N PHE A 64 -1.55 8.60 -15.72
CA PHE A 64 -0.09 8.68 -15.71
C PHE A 64 0.55 7.59 -14.85
N LEU A 65 0.08 7.39 -13.62
CA LEU A 65 0.62 6.36 -12.70
C LEU A 65 0.40 4.94 -13.21
N ARG A 66 -0.74 4.68 -13.85
CA ARG A 66 -1.04 3.38 -14.49
C ARG A 66 -0.07 3.10 -15.63
N GLU A 67 0.16 4.09 -16.48
CA GLU A 67 1.08 3.97 -17.61
C GLU A 67 2.54 3.83 -17.15
N LYS A 68 2.95 4.60 -16.14
CA LYS A 68 4.26 4.47 -15.49
C LYS A 68 4.49 3.03 -15.01
N ARG A 69 3.51 2.46 -14.30
CA ARG A 69 3.57 1.07 -13.81
C ARG A 69 3.66 0.06 -14.95
N ARG A 70 2.86 0.21 -16.01
CA ARG A 70 2.89 -0.68 -17.18
C ARG A 70 4.30 -0.76 -17.78
N ARG A 71 4.97 0.40 -17.89
CA ARG A 71 6.34 0.49 -18.39
C ARG A 71 7.35 -0.19 -17.46
N GLU A 72 7.21 -0.02 -16.15
CA GLU A 72 8.06 -0.69 -15.14
C GLU A 72 7.95 -2.23 -15.21
N ASP A 73 6.73 -2.75 -15.40
CA ASP A 73 6.49 -4.19 -15.56
C ASP A 73 7.13 -4.75 -16.86
N GLU A 74 7.20 -3.96 -17.94
CA GLU A 74 7.79 -4.35 -19.23
C GLU A 74 9.31 -4.29 -19.26
N GLU A 75 9.90 -3.30 -18.60
CA GLU A 75 11.35 -3.12 -18.53
C GLU A 75 12.02 -4.16 -17.61
N GLY A 76 11.23 -4.91 -16.81
CA GLY A 76 11.72 -5.96 -15.92
C GLY A 76 12.67 -5.47 -14.82
N GLU A 77 12.82 -4.15 -14.71
CA GLU A 77 13.58 -3.50 -13.67
C GLU A 77 12.69 -3.44 -12.43
N PHE A 78 12.67 -4.53 -11.68
CA PHE A 78 12.14 -4.54 -10.32
C PHE A 78 13.09 -3.72 -9.44
N VAL A 79 13.03 -2.39 -9.59
CA VAL A 79 13.59 -1.47 -8.60
C VAL A 79 12.63 -1.53 -7.43
N ASP A 80 13.07 -2.00 -6.26
CA ASP A 80 12.34 -1.83 -5.00
C ASP A 80 12.17 -0.31 -4.78
N THR A 81 11.11 0.25 -5.37
CA THR A 81 10.90 1.69 -5.52
C THR A 81 10.24 2.26 -4.26
N ASP A 82 10.70 1.83 -3.09
CA ASP A 82 10.50 2.60 -1.88
C ASP A 82 11.50 3.78 -1.83
N SER A 83 12.50 3.79 -2.71
CA SER A 83 13.29 4.97 -3.06
C SER A 83 12.73 5.68 -4.29
N GLU A 84 11.49 6.19 -4.22
CA GLU A 84 11.05 7.21 -5.18
C GLU A 84 11.80 8.51 -4.87
N THR A 85 13.03 8.62 -5.36
CA THR A 85 13.61 9.91 -5.73
C THR A 85 12.69 10.46 -6.82
N ASP A 86 11.81 11.39 -6.45
CA ASP A 86 10.88 12.03 -7.38
C ASP A 86 11.70 12.57 -8.56
N PRO A 87 11.44 12.14 -9.81
CA PRO A 87 12.17 12.64 -10.98
C PRO A 87 11.88 14.14 -11.25
N GLY A 88 10.99 14.77 -10.46
CA GLY A 88 10.81 16.21 -10.35
C GLY A 88 11.29 16.84 -9.02
N SER A 89 11.68 16.07 -8.01
CA SER A 89 12.31 16.58 -6.78
C SER A 89 13.83 16.42 -6.81
N GLY A 90 14.46 17.13 -7.74
CA GLY A 90 15.66 17.88 -7.37
C GLY A 90 15.26 19.08 -6.48
N GLU A 91 14.39 18.85 -5.49
CA GLU A 91 14.10 19.81 -4.44
C GLU A 91 15.00 19.39 -3.30
N ASP A 92 16.15 20.05 -3.27
CA ASP A 92 16.96 20.29 -2.10
C ASP A 92 16.02 20.46 -0.89
N ASP A 93 15.82 19.38 -0.12
CA ASP A 93 15.50 19.46 1.30
C ASP A 93 16.77 19.99 1.99
N ASP A 94 17.18 21.20 1.60
CA ASP A 94 17.98 22.10 2.42
C ASP A 94 17.03 22.56 3.53
N ASP A 95 16.72 21.64 4.46
CA ASP A 95 16.57 21.99 5.87
C ASP A 95 17.94 22.52 6.32
N ASP A 96 18.30 23.70 5.80
CA ASP A 96 19.29 24.62 6.37
C ASP A 96 18.69 25.11 7.69
N ASP A 97 18.64 24.20 8.66
CA ASP A 97 18.66 24.54 10.07
C ASP A 97 19.95 25.37 10.25
N ASP A 98 19.77 26.69 10.31
CA ASP A 98 20.75 27.72 10.59
C ASP A 98 21.68 27.30 11.75
N LYS A 99 22.73 26.54 11.43
CA LYS A 99 23.95 26.46 12.23
C LYS A 99 24.92 27.46 11.64
N ASP A 100 24.66 28.70 12.01
CA ASP A 100 25.61 29.79 12.04
C ASP A 100 26.93 29.32 12.68
N GLU A 101 27.93 28.95 11.88
CA GLU A 101 29.34 29.14 12.23
C GLU A 101 30.21 29.27 10.96
N GLY A 102 30.85 30.43 10.80
CA GLY A 102 32.14 30.51 10.12
C GLY A 102 32.20 31.35 8.84
N ALA A 103 32.59 32.61 9.00
CA ALA A 103 32.86 33.56 7.93
C ALA A 103 33.97 33.08 6.97
N GLY A 104 33.59 32.60 5.80
CA GLY A 104 34.47 32.38 4.65
C GLY A 104 33.92 33.12 3.43
N VAL A 105 34.52 34.27 3.09
CA VAL A 105 34.14 35.11 1.95
C VAL A 105 34.48 34.38 0.64
N VAL A 106 33.53 33.61 0.11
CA VAL A 106 33.55 33.09 -1.26
C VAL A 106 32.57 33.93 -2.07
N LEU A 107 33.08 34.62 -3.10
CA LEU A 107 32.30 35.40 -4.07
C LEU A 107 31.47 34.48 -4.97
N GLY A 108 30.42 33.88 -4.40
CA GLY A 108 29.51 32.96 -5.05
C GLY A 108 28.45 33.69 -5.87
N ARG A 109 28.21 33.20 -7.09
CA ARG A 109 27.08 33.59 -7.95
C ARG A 109 25.81 33.60 -7.12
N GLY A 110 25.22 34.78 -6.92
CA GLY A 110 24.04 34.95 -6.08
C GLY A 110 22.92 34.01 -6.49
N ARG A 111 22.71 32.95 -5.70
CA ARG A 111 21.53 32.09 -5.81
C ARG A 111 20.33 33.00 -5.58
N ARG A 112 19.56 33.27 -6.63
CA ARG A 112 18.30 34.00 -6.51
C ARG A 112 17.39 33.13 -5.64
N LYS A 113 17.08 33.59 -4.42
CA LYS A 113 16.11 32.93 -3.55
C LYS A 113 14.80 32.79 -4.34
N ARG A 114 14.28 31.57 -4.47
CA ARG A 114 12.97 31.35 -5.07
C ARG A 114 11.92 32.08 -4.22
N PRO A 115 10.89 32.67 -4.84
CA PRO A 115 9.80 33.27 -4.09
C PRO A 115 9.13 32.20 -3.20
N PRO A 116 8.59 32.59 -2.04
CA PRO A 116 7.79 31.69 -1.20
C PRO A 116 6.65 31.06 -2.01
N ARG A 117 6.38 29.78 -1.78
CA ARG A 117 5.25 29.10 -2.41
C ARG A 117 3.93 29.75 -2.01
N THR A 118 3.02 29.83 -2.96
CA THR A 118 1.65 30.31 -2.69
C THR A 118 0.85 29.25 -1.92
N ALA A 119 -0.23 29.68 -1.26
CA ALA A 119 -1.13 28.76 -0.57
C ALA A 119 -1.76 27.73 -1.53
N ASP A 120 -2.06 28.15 -2.76
CA ASP A 120 -2.64 27.30 -3.80
C ASP A 120 -1.66 26.22 -4.27
N GLU A 121 -0.39 26.58 -4.48
CA GLU A 121 0.68 25.60 -4.81
C GLU A 121 0.86 24.56 -3.70
N MET A 122 0.83 25.00 -2.44
CA MET A 122 0.92 24.10 -1.27
C MET A 122 -0.27 23.14 -1.22
N ARG A 123 -1.49 23.67 -1.46
CA ARG A 123 -2.73 22.88 -1.49
C ARG A 123 -2.72 21.87 -2.64
N GLU A 124 -2.30 22.28 -3.83
CA GLU A 124 -2.18 21.40 -4.99
C GLU A 124 -1.14 20.30 -4.75
N LYS A 125 0.04 20.64 -4.21
CA LYS A 125 1.07 19.66 -3.83
C LYS A 125 0.51 18.64 -2.83
N LYS A 126 -0.32 19.09 -1.89
CA LYS A 126 -0.99 18.22 -0.92
C LYS A 126 -2.01 17.29 -1.59
N GLY A 127 -2.89 17.83 -2.45
CA GLY A 127 -3.85 17.03 -3.22
C GLY A 127 -3.17 15.96 -4.07
N LYS A 128 -2.09 16.32 -4.77
CA LYS A 128 -1.25 15.38 -5.55
C LYS A 128 -0.72 14.23 -4.68
N ARG A 129 -0.23 14.51 -3.47
CA ARG A 129 0.25 13.47 -2.53
C ARG A 129 -0.87 12.52 -2.09
N GLU A 130 -2.06 13.04 -1.82
CA GLU A 130 -3.23 12.21 -1.48
C GLU A 130 -3.64 11.27 -2.62
N VAL A 131 -3.57 11.74 -3.87
CA VAL A 131 -3.80 10.93 -5.07
C VAL A 131 -2.83 9.76 -5.15
N ILE A 132 -1.53 10.03 -4.96
CA ILE A 132 -0.50 8.99 -4.98
C ILE A 132 -0.76 7.95 -3.89
N MET A 133 -1.15 8.38 -2.67
CA MET A 133 -1.50 7.46 -1.60
C MET A 133 -2.74 6.63 -1.91
N GLN A 134 -3.80 7.21 -2.50
CA GLN A 134 -4.97 6.44 -2.94
C GLN A 134 -4.57 5.40 -3.99
N TRP A 135 -3.79 5.79 -4.99
CA TRP A 135 -3.28 4.89 -6.01
C TRP A 135 -2.51 3.71 -5.40
N LYS A 136 -1.56 3.98 -4.50
CA LYS A 136 -0.78 2.94 -3.83
C LYS A 136 -1.66 2.03 -2.97
N ALA A 137 -2.67 2.56 -2.28
CA ALA A 137 -3.62 1.77 -1.51
C ALA A 137 -4.39 0.77 -2.42
N LEU A 138 -4.88 1.24 -3.56
CA LEU A 138 -5.55 0.39 -4.56
C LEU A 138 -4.60 -0.67 -5.14
N GLN A 139 -3.34 -0.30 -5.42
CA GLN A 139 -2.32 -1.24 -5.91
C GLN A 139 -2.04 -2.34 -4.89
N LEU A 140 -1.91 -2.02 -3.61
CA LEU A 140 -1.71 -3.01 -2.56
C LEU A 140 -2.90 -3.99 -2.46
N PHE A 141 -4.13 -3.48 -2.58
CA PHE A 141 -5.33 -4.31 -2.62
C PHE A 141 -5.36 -5.24 -3.84
N GLU A 142 -5.08 -4.71 -5.04
CA GLU A 142 -5.05 -5.49 -6.29
C GLU A 142 -3.97 -6.57 -6.26
N CYS A 143 -2.77 -6.23 -5.77
CA CYS A 143 -1.68 -7.20 -5.63
C CYS A 143 -2.05 -8.32 -4.65
N GLU A 144 -2.67 -7.99 -3.52
CA GLU A 144 -3.06 -9.00 -2.54
C GLU A 144 -4.18 -9.92 -3.03
N THR A 145 -5.24 -9.35 -3.62
CA THR A 145 -6.34 -10.14 -4.20
C THR A 145 -5.85 -11.05 -5.34
N ARG A 146 -4.95 -10.55 -6.19
CA ARG A 146 -4.28 -11.36 -7.22
C ARG A 146 -3.42 -12.46 -6.62
N ALA A 147 -2.66 -12.17 -5.57
CA ALA A 147 -1.85 -13.17 -4.88
C ALA A 147 -2.72 -14.30 -4.31
N TYR A 148 -3.83 -13.97 -3.65
CA TYR A 148 -4.78 -14.98 -3.16
C TYR A 148 -5.42 -15.79 -4.29
N ALA A 149 -5.77 -15.16 -5.42
CA ALA A 149 -6.28 -15.88 -6.59
C ALA A 149 -5.27 -16.90 -7.13
N THR A 150 -4.01 -16.49 -7.30
CA THR A 150 -2.91 -17.37 -7.73
C THR A 150 -2.65 -18.51 -6.74
N LEU A 151 -2.74 -18.23 -5.44
CA LEU A 151 -2.51 -19.20 -4.35
C LEU A 151 -3.78 -19.94 -3.92
N SER A 152 -4.84 -19.92 -4.73
CA SER A 152 -6.14 -20.54 -4.42
C SER A 152 -6.05 -21.98 -3.94
N HIS A 153 -5.16 -22.79 -4.54
CA HIS A 153 -4.94 -24.19 -4.18
C HIS A 153 -4.21 -24.41 -2.83
N LEU A 154 -3.63 -23.35 -2.24
CA LEU A 154 -2.94 -23.40 -0.94
C LEU A 154 -3.77 -22.78 0.20
N GLN A 155 -4.90 -22.14 -0.12
CA GLN A 155 -5.75 -21.48 0.85
C GLN A 155 -6.41 -22.46 1.83
N GLY A 156 -6.42 -22.08 3.11
CA GLY A 156 -6.91 -22.89 4.23
C GLY A 156 -5.98 -24.04 4.63
N ARG A 157 -4.79 -24.13 4.03
CA ARG A 157 -3.79 -25.15 4.36
C ARG A 157 -2.43 -24.53 4.71
N TYR A 158 -1.94 -23.65 3.85
CA TYR A 158 -0.65 -22.97 4.04
C TYR A 158 -0.79 -21.45 4.14
N VAL A 159 -1.82 -20.89 3.50
CA VAL A 159 -2.19 -19.48 3.61
C VAL A 159 -3.65 -19.36 4.04
N PRO A 160 -4.08 -18.26 4.69
CA PRO A 160 -5.47 -18.04 5.04
C PRO A 160 -6.40 -18.13 3.81
N ARG A 161 -7.67 -18.48 4.01
CA ARG A 161 -8.68 -18.31 2.95
C ARG A 161 -9.06 -16.84 2.79
N LEU A 162 -9.16 -16.39 1.54
CA LEU A 162 -9.84 -15.15 1.19
C LEU A 162 -11.35 -15.40 1.24
N LEU A 163 -12.00 -14.88 2.27
CA LEU A 163 -13.44 -15.08 2.50
C LEU A 163 -14.28 -14.12 1.65
N ALA A 164 -13.85 -12.86 1.54
CA ALA A 164 -14.53 -11.84 0.75
C ALA A 164 -13.61 -10.68 0.38
N GLN A 165 -13.97 -9.98 -0.69
CA GLN A 165 -13.52 -8.61 -0.96
C GLN A 165 -14.54 -7.65 -0.35
N VAL A 166 -14.06 -6.58 0.30
CA VAL A 166 -14.86 -5.62 1.04
C VAL A 166 -14.70 -4.26 0.37
N TYR A 167 -15.82 -3.57 0.16
CA TYR A 167 -15.88 -2.24 -0.43
C TYR A 167 -16.71 -1.37 0.50
N LEU A 168 -16.12 -0.28 0.99
CA LEU A 168 -16.82 0.70 1.81
C LEU A 168 -16.92 2.00 1.01
N ALA A 169 -18.14 2.35 0.61
CA ALA A 169 -18.43 3.67 0.11
C ALA A 169 -18.51 4.62 1.31
N VAL A 170 -17.63 5.62 1.34
CA VAL A 170 -17.70 6.68 2.35
C VAL A 170 -18.65 7.75 1.80
N GLU A 171 -19.92 7.67 2.17
CA GLU A 171 -20.96 8.60 1.67
C GLU A 171 -20.65 10.06 2.03
N GLU A 172 -20.03 10.30 3.19
CA GLU A 172 -19.65 11.64 3.68
C GLU A 172 -18.60 12.36 2.81
N THR A 173 -17.94 11.65 1.89
CA THR A 173 -16.90 12.23 1.01
C THR A 173 -17.34 12.40 -0.42
N LEU A 174 -18.56 11.99 -0.78
CA LEU A 174 -19.08 12.31 -2.11
C LEU A 174 -19.33 13.81 -2.15
N PRO A 175 -18.61 14.58 -2.99
CA PRO A 175 -19.02 15.95 -3.24
C PRO A 175 -20.44 15.90 -3.80
N ASP A 176 -21.23 16.93 -3.52
CA ASP A 176 -22.56 17.11 -4.08
C ASP A 176 -22.42 17.35 -5.59
N LEU A 177 -22.12 16.28 -6.33
CA LEU A 177 -21.91 16.26 -7.78
C LEU A 177 -23.22 15.92 -8.49
N ARG A 178 -24.37 16.19 -7.85
CA ARG A 178 -25.69 15.74 -8.30
C ARG A 178 -26.48 16.79 -9.07
N ASP A 179 -25.96 18.01 -9.22
CA ASP A 179 -26.84 19.17 -9.46
C ASP A 179 -26.62 19.93 -10.77
N ASP A 180 -25.94 19.39 -11.79
CA ASP A 180 -25.97 20.01 -13.11
C ASP A 180 -26.41 19.00 -14.18
N ASP A 181 -27.68 19.18 -14.54
CA ASP A 181 -28.39 18.66 -15.72
C ASP A 181 -27.48 18.46 -16.94
N ASP A 182 -27.46 17.26 -17.54
CA ASP A 182 -27.35 17.08 -18.99
C ASP A 182 -27.73 15.63 -19.37
N ASP A 183 -28.95 15.51 -19.89
CA ASP A 183 -29.54 14.35 -20.58
C ASP A 183 -28.84 14.09 -21.94
N ASP A 184 -27.50 13.99 -21.98
CA ASP A 184 -26.78 13.60 -23.19
C ASP A 184 -26.07 12.26 -22.99
N ASP A 185 -26.69 11.25 -23.61
CA ASP A 185 -26.31 9.84 -23.65
C ASP A 185 -24.84 9.62 -24.10
N ASP A 186 -24.20 8.64 -23.43
CA ASP A 186 -23.07 7.82 -23.90
C ASP A 186 -21.60 8.30 -23.79
N ASP A 187 -21.26 9.36 -23.05
CA ASP A 187 -19.84 9.60 -22.68
C ASP A 187 -19.69 9.68 -21.15
N ASP A 188 -19.44 8.52 -20.53
CA ASP A 188 -19.06 8.37 -19.12
C ASP A 188 -17.83 9.25 -18.81
N GLY A 189 -18.08 10.52 -18.51
CA GLY A 189 -17.06 11.49 -18.17
C GLY A 189 -16.20 11.00 -16.99
N PRO A 190 -14.92 11.41 -16.92
CA PRO A 190 -13.96 10.93 -15.92
C PRO A 190 -14.29 11.32 -14.46
N ALA A 191 -15.41 12.00 -14.20
CA ALA A 191 -15.77 12.63 -12.94
C ALA A 191 -16.46 11.70 -11.91
N HIS A 192 -16.93 10.51 -12.29
CA HIS A 192 -17.67 9.63 -11.36
C HIS A 192 -17.00 8.28 -11.06
N ARG A 193 -15.67 8.22 -11.06
CA ARG A 193 -14.97 7.01 -10.59
C ARG A 193 -15.13 6.89 -9.07
N ARG A 194 -16.16 6.13 -8.65
CA ARG A 194 -16.39 5.67 -7.27
C ARG A 194 -15.10 5.17 -6.58
N ASP A 195 -14.17 4.63 -7.37
CA ASP A 195 -12.82 4.18 -6.98
C ASP A 195 -11.99 5.21 -6.20
N TYR A 196 -12.25 6.51 -6.37
CA TYR A 196 -11.52 7.57 -5.68
C TYR A 196 -11.85 7.65 -4.19
N PHE A 197 -13.12 7.44 -3.84
CA PHE A 197 -13.61 7.57 -2.47
C PHE A 197 -13.94 6.23 -1.82
N GLU A 198 -13.90 5.15 -2.60
CA GLU A 198 -14.09 3.81 -2.10
C GLU A 198 -12.87 3.34 -1.31
N VAL A 199 -13.14 2.83 -0.10
CA VAL A 199 -12.13 2.13 0.69
C VAL A 199 -12.27 0.63 0.44
N ARG A 200 -11.23 0.04 -0.13
CA ARG A 200 -11.20 -1.40 -0.42
C ARG A 200 -10.57 -2.18 0.73
N GLY A 201 -10.94 -3.45 0.85
CA GLY A 201 -10.43 -4.34 1.87
C GLY A 201 -10.60 -5.81 1.53
N VAL A 202 -9.91 -6.67 2.27
CA VAL A 202 -10.06 -8.12 2.17
C VAL A 202 -10.43 -8.70 3.54
N LEU A 203 -11.34 -9.67 3.53
CA LEU A 203 -11.72 -10.44 4.69
C LEU A 203 -11.05 -11.81 4.60
N LEU A 204 -10.20 -12.12 5.56
CA LEU A 204 -9.37 -13.32 5.59
C LEU A 204 -9.78 -14.24 6.75
N GLU A 205 -9.60 -15.54 6.56
CA GLU A 205 -9.70 -16.53 7.63
C GLU A 205 -8.79 -16.17 8.80
N TYR A 206 -9.34 -16.21 10.02
CA TYR A 206 -8.53 -16.06 11.22
C TYR A 206 -7.72 -17.34 11.48
N VAL A 207 -6.40 -17.21 11.49
CA VAL A 207 -5.50 -18.29 11.87
C VAL A 207 -5.14 -18.14 13.34
N ASP A 208 -5.51 -19.10 14.18
CA ASP A 208 -5.06 -19.14 15.57
C ASP A 208 -3.56 -19.42 15.61
N GLY A 209 -2.80 -18.52 16.21
CA GLY A 209 -1.35 -18.56 16.19
C GLY A 209 -0.73 -17.46 17.02
N PHE A 210 0.60 -17.46 17.07
CA PHE A 210 1.40 -16.42 17.71
C PHE A 210 2.19 -15.65 16.66
N ASN A 211 2.46 -14.38 16.92
CA ASN A 211 3.26 -13.57 16.03
C ASN A 211 4.73 -14.01 16.12
N LEU A 212 5.37 -14.26 14.97
CA LEU A 212 6.78 -14.62 14.92
C LEU A 212 7.69 -13.49 15.40
N ALA A 213 7.23 -12.23 15.42
CA ALA A 213 7.99 -11.13 16.01
C ALA A 213 8.09 -11.24 17.55
N ASP A 214 7.18 -11.98 18.18
CA ASP A 214 7.17 -12.20 19.64
C ASP A 214 7.96 -13.46 20.04
N LEU A 215 8.55 -14.15 19.07
CA LEU A 215 9.37 -15.33 19.28
C LEU A 215 10.58 -14.97 20.16
N GLY A 216 10.63 -15.54 21.37
CA GLY A 216 11.66 -15.26 22.37
C GLY A 216 11.30 -14.14 23.36
N ARG A 217 10.20 -13.41 23.15
CA ARG A 217 9.65 -12.45 24.13
C ARG A 217 8.53 -13.07 24.97
N THR A 218 7.72 -13.91 24.35
CA THR A 218 6.64 -14.64 25.02
C THR A 218 7.00 -16.10 25.20
N GLU A 219 6.57 -16.70 26.31
CA GLU A 219 6.59 -18.15 26.51
C GLU A 219 5.63 -18.80 25.49
N VAL A 220 6.13 -19.08 24.29
CA VAL A 220 5.38 -19.83 23.28
C VAL A 220 5.28 -21.27 23.78
N PRO A 221 4.08 -21.82 24.01
CA PRO A 221 3.97 -23.15 24.60
C PRO A 221 4.67 -24.21 23.73
N GLU A 222 5.60 -24.98 24.32
CA GLU A 222 6.41 -25.99 23.62
C GLU A 222 5.56 -26.96 22.78
N HIS A 223 4.36 -27.30 23.26
CA HIS A 223 3.46 -28.21 22.55
C HIS A 223 2.97 -27.67 21.20
N ARG A 224 2.91 -26.34 21.01
CA ARG A 224 2.52 -25.74 19.71
C ARG A 224 3.66 -25.78 18.68
N TRP A 225 4.91 -25.80 19.13
CA TRP A 225 6.08 -25.88 18.24
C TRP A 225 6.20 -27.21 17.51
N HIS A 226 5.92 -28.32 18.21
CA HIS A 226 6.09 -29.64 17.63
C HIS A 226 5.17 -29.91 16.43
N GLY A 227 3.97 -29.31 16.41
CA GLY A 227 3.06 -29.39 15.28
C GLY A 227 3.52 -28.57 14.07
N ILE A 228 4.21 -27.45 14.31
CA ILE A 228 4.71 -26.56 13.25
C ILE A 228 6.00 -27.11 12.66
N VAL A 229 7.01 -27.41 13.48
CA VAL A 229 8.39 -27.69 13.02
C VAL A 229 8.55 -29.09 12.42
N ARG A 230 7.87 -30.11 12.97
CA ARG A 230 8.10 -31.51 12.56
C ARG A 230 7.68 -31.83 11.13
N PRO A 231 6.56 -31.29 10.58
CA PRO A 231 6.21 -31.48 9.18
C PRO A 231 7.24 -30.89 8.21
N TRP A 232 7.85 -29.74 8.52
CA TRP A 232 8.85 -29.09 7.66
C TRP A 232 10.24 -29.73 7.77
N MET A 233 10.56 -30.38 8.89
CA MET A 233 11.83 -31.07 9.11
C MET A 233 11.85 -32.52 8.62
N ARG A 234 10.73 -33.07 8.15
CA ARG A 234 10.72 -34.40 7.52
C ARG A 234 10.87 -34.21 6.01
N PRO A 235 12.08 -34.38 5.44
CA PRO A 235 12.20 -34.52 4.00
C PRO A 235 11.34 -35.70 3.59
N ASP A 236 10.26 -35.41 2.89
CA ASP A 236 9.49 -36.41 2.18
C ASP A 236 10.47 -37.12 1.21
N ALA A 237 10.56 -38.45 1.33
CA ALA A 237 11.47 -39.27 0.52
C ALA A 237 11.22 -39.15 -1.00
N SER A 238 10.06 -38.63 -1.42
CA SER A 238 9.72 -38.34 -2.82
C SER A 238 10.17 -36.95 -3.30
N THR A 239 10.42 -35.99 -2.40
CA THR A 239 10.98 -34.66 -2.76
C THR A 239 12.48 -34.75 -3.12
N THR A 240 13.21 -35.71 -2.54
CA THR A 240 14.64 -35.93 -2.85
C THR A 240 14.88 -36.31 -4.32
N GLN A 241 13.88 -36.88 -5.02
CA GLN A 241 14.06 -37.29 -6.42
C GLN A 241 13.85 -36.14 -7.43
N ARG A 242 13.20 -35.03 -7.05
CA ARG A 242 12.99 -33.86 -7.93
C ARG A 242 14.07 -32.79 -7.82
N LEU A 243 14.84 -32.76 -6.73
CA LEU A 243 15.91 -31.77 -6.53
C LEU A 243 17.30 -32.24 -6.97
N ALA A 244 17.46 -33.49 -7.39
CA ALA A 244 18.71 -34.00 -7.97
C ALA A 244 19.12 -33.32 -9.30
N GLY A 245 18.22 -32.52 -9.91
CA GLY A 245 18.53 -31.68 -11.08
C GLY A 245 19.01 -30.26 -10.74
N PHE A 246 19.00 -29.83 -9.47
CA PHE A 246 19.24 -28.43 -9.07
C PHE A 246 20.47 -28.21 -8.18
N THR A 247 21.21 -29.26 -7.81
CA THR A 247 22.33 -29.23 -6.84
C THR A 247 23.68 -28.76 -7.41
N SER A 248 23.72 -28.02 -8.52
CA SER A 248 25.00 -27.58 -9.12
C SER A 248 25.45 -26.15 -8.76
N ILE A 249 24.77 -25.41 -7.87
CA ILE A 249 25.07 -23.96 -7.73
C ILE A 249 25.60 -23.52 -6.34
N PHE A 250 25.50 -24.32 -5.28
CA PHE A 250 26.05 -23.90 -3.97
C PHE A 250 27.08 -24.87 -3.42
N LYS A 251 28.36 -24.49 -3.52
CA LYS A 251 29.43 -25.05 -2.70
C LYS A 251 29.50 -24.29 -1.37
N PRO A 252 29.51 -24.97 -0.22
CA PRO A 252 29.64 -24.31 1.07
C PRO A 252 31.07 -23.82 1.31
N THR A 253 31.23 -22.52 1.53
CA THR A 253 32.48 -21.91 2.02
C THR A 253 32.57 -22.17 3.53
N LYS A 254 33.62 -22.87 3.96
CA LYS A 254 33.92 -23.05 5.39
C LYS A 254 34.45 -21.73 5.96
N PHE A 255 33.77 -21.20 6.97
CA PHE A 255 34.39 -20.25 7.90
C PHE A 255 35.02 -21.05 9.05
N PHE A 256 36.30 -20.77 9.31
CA PHE A 256 37.00 -21.11 10.55
C PHE A 256 36.72 -20.03 11.60
#